data_AF-A0A7K2MWL9-F1
#
_entry.id   AF-A0A7K2MWL9-F1
#
_cell.length_a   1.000
_cell.length_b   1.000
_cell.length_c   1.000
_cell.angle_alpha   90.00
_cell.angle_beta   90.00
_cell.angle_gamma   90.00
#
_symmetry.space_group_name_H-M   'P 1'
#
loop_
_entity.id
_entity.type
_entity.pdbx_description
1 polymer ?
#
loop_
_entity_poly.entity_id
_entity_poly.type
_entity_poly.pdbx_seq_one_letter_code
_entity_poly.pdbx_strand_id
1 'polypeptide(L)'
;RTDPVREVTVARAAGTDATTAADEAAGRLDPETGDVIAFTWLEASRTLVVVVHHFAVDAVSWLILLDDLATAMRGAALAPPTTSYAEYAEALTHRSTRGSDGLAHWITTLQAPAPLPAARNPRERTVVLAPDVSDRVTRTAPAALGLGLTELLCGALRTALTRVQPSPTDLAVDLERHGRVPALEHHDYTRTVGWFTAIAPVRLTAHTDPVAAAREVAERQPDEHAHVAYGGLRYLNPQTAPLLAAAHPQVLFNYLGRGGESEAPRLTGADPGGPYAVEVNAWTDAATGSLHAAFTLAEGVPDEITEHWHRALEHLADAAGTAERTAPVTPLQRGLYFQAQLAGPAGHYVAQSWFTFERRLDPEALSQAMAYVLARHPAVGAGFTSDEDGNPVQVLSASRRVDVRTVEAATEAEADVLRLRDREAGFDPGE
;
A
#
# COMPACT_ATOMS: atom_id res chain seq x y z
N ARG A 1 -7.01 31.28 -8.53
CA ARG A 1 -6.34 32.44 -9.19
C ARG A 1 -4.98 32.57 -8.50
N THR A 2 -3.87 32.25 -9.18
CA THR A 2 -2.52 32.26 -8.57
C THR A 2 -2.01 33.69 -8.46
N ASP A 3 -1.63 34.08 -7.25
CA ASP A 3 -0.88 35.30 -6.97
C ASP A 3 0.45 35.35 -7.76
N PRO A 4 1.06 36.54 -7.94
CA PRO A 4 2.39 36.65 -8.56
C PRO A 4 3.41 35.75 -7.82
N VAL A 5 4.42 35.27 -8.57
CA VAL A 5 5.53 34.49 -8.01
C VAL A 5 6.12 35.24 -6.83
N ARG A 6 5.92 34.73 -5.62
CA ARG A 6 6.55 35.26 -4.43
C ARG A 6 8.01 34.86 -4.44
N GLU A 7 8.90 35.81 -4.18
CA GLU A 7 10.32 35.50 -4.02
C GLU A 7 10.48 34.64 -2.77
N VAL A 8 11.06 33.44 -2.93
CA VAL A 8 11.30 32.50 -1.83
C VAL A 8 12.78 32.54 -1.48
N THR A 9 13.07 32.78 -0.21
CA THR A 9 14.45 32.78 0.31
C THR A 9 14.94 31.35 0.51
N VAL A 10 16.06 30.99 -0.12
CA VAL A 10 16.79 29.75 0.18
C VAL A 10 17.88 30.08 1.21
N ALA A 11 17.72 29.57 2.43
CA ALA A 11 18.75 29.67 3.46
C ALA A 11 19.98 28.87 3.03
N ARG A 12 21.18 29.32 3.39
CA ARG A 12 22.43 28.59 3.13
C ARG A 12 23.12 28.26 4.44
N ALA A 13 23.54 27.01 4.58
CA ALA A 13 24.29 26.56 5.75
C ALA A 13 25.56 25.81 5.31
N ALA A 14 26.63 26.01 6.07
CA ALA A 14 27.93 25.40 5.80
C ALA A 14 28.05 23.95 6.30
N GLY A 15 27.11 23.49 7.14
CA GLY A 15 27.09 22.13 7.67
C GLY A 15 26.64 21.08 6.67
N THR A 16 26.72 19.81 7.06
CA THR A 16 26.24 18.64 6.30
C THR A 16 25.05 17.93 6.96
N ASP A 17 24.59 18.41 8.12
CA ASP A 17 23.52 17.78 8.88
C ASP A 17 22.15 18.22 8.36
N ALA A 18 21.50 17.34 7.60
CA ALA A 18 20.18 17.57 7.04
C ALA A 18 19.08 17.64 8.10
N THR A 19 19.21 16.91 9.21
CA THR A 19 18.19 16.88 10.27
C THR A 19 18.16 18.19 11.01
N THR A 20 19.31 18.68 11.48
CA THR A 20 19.41 19.99 12.14
C THR A 20 18.90 21.11 11.22
N ALA A 21 19.25 21.06 9.93
CA ALA A 21 18.79 22.06 8.96
C ALA A 21 17.28 21.99 8.69
N ALA A 22 16.67 20.81 8.79
CA ALA A 22 15.23 20.62 8.69
C ALA A 22 14.51 21.19 9.92
N ASP A 23 15.02 20.93 11.13
CA ASP A 23 14.46 21.46 12.37
C ASP A 23 14.51 22.99 12.41
N GLU A 24 15.64 23.59 12.01
CA GLU A 24 15.77 25.03 11.87
C GLU A 24 14.83 25.63 10.81
N ALA A 25 14.59 24.90 9.72
CA ALA A 25 13.66 25.31 8.68
C ALA A 25 12.20 25.21 9.14
N ALA A 26 11.85 24.16 9.88
CA ALA A 26 10.53 23.99 10.49
C ALA A 26 10.22 25.14 11.45
N GLY A 27 11.19 25.60 12.24
CA GLY A 27 11.03 26.75 13.14
C GLY A 27 10.79 28.10 12.45
N ARG A 28 10.95 28.18 11.11
CA ARG A 28 10.63 29.38 10.32
C ARG A 28 9.26 29.34 9.66
N LEU A 29 8.54 28.22 9.76
CA LEU A 29 7.22 28.10 9.16
C LEU A 29 6.21 28.87 10.00
N ASP A 30 5.34 29.61 9.32
CA ASP A 30 4.23 30.34 9.93
C ASP A 30 2.96 30.16 9.08
N PRO A 31 2.08 29.23 9.46
CA PRO A 31 0.82 29.00 8.76
C PRO A 31 -0.13 30.19 8.75
N GLU A 32 -0.06 31.10 9.73
CA GLU A 32 -0.96 32.26 9.79
C GLU A 32 -0.61 33.32 8.74
N THR A 33 0.68 33.48 8.45
CA THR A 33 1.17 34.41 7.42
C THR A 33 1.33 33.75 6.04
N GLY A 34 1.12 32.44 5.95
CA GLY A 34 1.20 31.66 4.71
C GLY A 34 2.61 31.19 4.35
N ASP A 35 3.57 31.35 5.26
CA ASP A 35 4.95 30.87 5.11
C ASP A 35 5.02 29.38 5.49
N VAL A 36 4.41 28.55 4.65
CA VAL A 36 4.22 27.10 4.89
C VAL A 36 5.28 26.23 4.23
N ILE A 37 6.29 26.82 3.59
CA ILE A 37 7.40 26.09 2.95
C ILE A 37 8.71 26.84 3.14
N ALA A 38 9.78 26.11 3.44
CA ALA A 38 11.13 26.63 3.63
C ALA A 38 12.17 25.75 2.93
N PHE A 39 13.23 26.39 2.44
CA PHE A 39 14.33 25.75 1.73
C PHE A 39 15.66 26.08 2.41
N THR A 40 16.50 25.06 2.62
CA THR A 40 17.87 25.21 3.14
C THR A 40 18.84 24.46 2.23
N TRP A 41 19.85 25.15 1.69
CA TRP A 41 20.92 24.55 0.90
C TRP A 41 22.16 24.31 1.78
N LEU A 42 22.55 23.04 1.88
CA LEU A 42 23.76 22.58 2.56
C LEU A 42 24.91 22.52 1.56
N GLU A 43 25.78 23.52 1.58
CA GLU A 43 26.83 23.68 0.55
C GLU A 43 27.85 22.54 0.57
N ALA A 44 28.25 22.09 1.76
CA ALA A 44 29.27 21.07 1.93
C ALA A 44 28.84 19.69 1.41
N SER A 45 27.57 19.32 1.63
CA SER A 45 27.00 18.03 1.17
C SER A 45 26.28 18.14 -0.18
N ARG A 46 26.09 19.36 -0.71
CA ARG A 46 25.26 19.64 -1.90
C ARG A 46 23.84 19.11 -1.76
N THR A 47 23.27 19.26 -0.55
CA THR A 47 21.93 18.77 -0.21
C THR A 47 20.97 19.94 -0.13
N LEU A 48 19.83 19.84 -0.82
CA LEU A 48 18.69 20.73 -0.60
C LEU A 48 17.75 20.09 0.43
N VAL A 49 17.56 20.77 1.56
CA VAL A 49 16.55 20.42 2.55
C VAL A 49 15.30 21.25 2.25
N VAL A 50 14.17 20.58 2.07
CA VAL A 50 12.87 21.20 1.84
C VAL A 50 11.97 20.82 3.01
N VAL A 51 11.37 21.81 3.65
CA VAL A 51 10.41 21.58 4.74
C VAL A 51 9.11 22.27 4.39
N VAL A 52 8.00 21.52 4.46
CA VAL A 52 6.66 22.03 4.17
C VAL A 52 5.77 21.72 5.37
N HIS A 53 4.97 22.68 5.79
CA HIS A 53 3.96 22.47 6.83
C HIS A 53 2.91 21.48 6.31
N HIS A 54 2.54 20.47 7.12
CA HIS A 54 1.63 19.41 6.68
C HIS A 54 0.24 19.89 6.25
N PHE A 55 -0.22 21.05 6.71
CA PHE A 55 -1.42 21.70 6.17
C PHE A 55 -1.43 21.86 4.64
N ALA A 56 -0.25 21.91 4.01
CA ALA A 56 -0.10 22.12 2.58
C ALA A 56 0.38 20.89 1.80
N VAL A 57 0.72 19.77 2.44
CA VAL A 57 1.38 18.64 1.76
C VAL A 57 0.99 17.27 2.34
N ASP A 58 0.83 16.30 1.44
CA ASP A 58 0.77 14.86 1.72
C ASP A 58 1.87 14.10 0.96
N ALA A 59 1.98 12.79 1.15
CA ALA A 59 3.00 11.97 0.48
C ALA A 59 2.93 12.05 -1.06
N VAL A 60 1.73 12.12 -1.63
CA VAL A 60 1.55 12.25 -3.09
C VAL A 60 1.97 13.64 -3.58
N SER A 61 1.74 14.68 -2.78
CA SER A 61 2.13 16.05 -3.08
C SER A 61 3.65 16.19 -3.19
N TRP A 62 4.43 15.44 -2.41
CA TRP A 62 5.88 15.41 -2.55
C TRP A 62 6.34 14.92 -3.92
N LEU A 63 5.67 13.90 -4.48
CA LEU A 63 5.99 13.42 -5.84
C LEU A 63 5.76 14.52 -6.89
N ILE A 64 4.67 15.28 -6.76
CA ILE A 64 4.33 16.39 -7.66
C ILE A 64 5.36 17.53 -7.50
N LEU A 65 5.64 17.94 -6.26
CA LEU A 65 6.58 19.03 -5.97
C LEU A 65 7.99 18.72 -6.46
N LEU A 66 8.48 17.49 -6.26
CA LEU A 66 9.81 17.08 -6.71
C LEU A 66 9.91 16.97 -8.24
N ASP A 67 8.86 16.47 -8.90
CA ASP A 67 8.78 16.44 -10.37
C ASP A 67 8.77 17.85 -10.97
N ASP A 68 7.97 18.76 -10.41
CA ASP A 68 7.91 20.17 -10.84
C ASP A 68 9.24 20.89 -10.58
N LEU A 69 9.84 20.71 -9.41
CA LEU A 69 11.15 21.30 -9.09
C LEU A 69 12.22 20.83 -10.07
N ALA A 70 12.30 19.53 -10.32
CA ALA A 70 13.26 18.97 -11.27
C ALA A 70 13.01 19.48 -12.70
N THR A 71 11.75 19.65 -13.11
CA THR A 71 11.36 20.17 -14.43
C THR A 71 11.73 21.65 -14.57
N ALA A 72 11.42 22.47 -13.57
CA ALA A 72 11.77 23.89 -13.53
C ALA A 72 13.30 24.10 -13.57
N MET A 73 14.06 23.29 -12.83
CA MET A 73 15.53 23.35 -12.84
C MET A 73 16.16 23.03 -14.20
N ARG A 74 15.48 22.24 -15.05
CA ARG A 74 15.89 21.99 -16.43
C ARG A 74 15.52 23.12 -17.39
N GLY A 75 14.81 24.15 -16.93
CA GLY A 75 14.29 25.23 -17.76
C GLY A 75 13.11 24.81 -18.66
N ALA A 76 12.47 23.68 -18.35
CA ALA A 76 11.29 23.22 -19.06
C ALA A 76 10.01 23.84 -18.49
N ALA A 77 8.98 23.98 -19.34
CA ALA A 77 7.67 24.44 -18.90
C ALA A 77 7.01 23.40 -18.01
N LEU A 78 6.41 23.83 -16.90
CA LEU A 78 5.62 22.98 -16.02
C LEU A 78 4.30 22.58 -16.70
N ALA A 79 3.78 21.42 -16.33
CA ALA A 79 2.46 21.00 -16.75
C ALA A 79 1.39 22.00 -16.25
N PRO A 80 0.26 22.15 -16.96
CA PRO A 80 -0.82 23.03 -16.51
C PRO A 80 -1.36 22.56 -15.15
N PRO A 81 -1.81 23.49 -14.28
CA PRO A 81 -2.42 23.12 -13.01
C PRO A 81 -3.74 22.37 -13.23
N THR A 82 -4.01 21.42 -12.34
CA THR A 82 -5.29 20.71 -12.24
C THR A 82 -6.24 21.45 -11.29
N THR A 83 -7.33 20.81 -10.83
CA THR A 83 -8.28 21.44 -9.90
C THR A 83 -7.56 21.95 -8.65
N SER A 84 -7.82 23.19 -8.26
CA SER A 84 -7.15 23.79 -7.10
C SER A 84 -7.61 23.17 -5.78
N TYR A 85 -6.75 23.18 -4.77
CA TYR A 85 -7.11 22.71 -3.43
C TYR A 85 -8.25 23.52 -2.80
N ALA A 86 -8.36 24.81 -3.15
CA ALA A 86 -9.47 25.66 -2.72
C ALA A 86 -10.81 25.20 -3.31
N GLU A 87 -10.87 24.92 -4.61
CA GLU A 87 -12.07 24.36 -5.27
C GLU A 87 -12.47 23.01 -4.66
N TYR A 88 -11.48 22.16 -4.33
CA TYR A 88 -11.72 20.92 -3.58
C TYR A 88 -12.35 21.18 -2.21
N ALA A 89 -11.77 22.05 -1.39
CA ALA A 89 -12.25 22.34 -0.04
C ALA A 89 -13.65 22.97 -0.03
N GLU A 90 -13.93 23.88 -0.97
CA GLU A 90 -15.25 24.47 -1.18
C GLU A 90 -16.30 23.41 -1.56
N ALA A 91 -15.97 22.54 -2.52
CA ALA A 91 -16.86 21.45 -2.94
C ALA A 91 -17.14 20.47 -1.79
N LEU A 92 -16.12 20.10 -1.03
CA LEU A 92 -16.26 19.20 0.13
C LEU A 92 -17.20 19.81 1.17
N THR A 93 -16.98 21.07 1.55
CA THR A 93 -17.81 21.80 2.51
C THR A 93 -19.27 21.87 2.06
N HIS A 94 -19.50 22.21 0.79
CA HIS A 94 -20.85 22.31 0.24
C HIS A 94 -21.59 20.96 0.24
N ARG A 95 -20.89 19.86 -0.10
CA ARG A 95 -21.47 18.50 -0.09
C ARG A 95 -21.77 18.03 1.32
N SER A 96 -20.85 18.25 2.28
CA SER A 96 -21.01 17.78 3.65
C SER A 96 -22.22 18.41 4.36
N THR A 97 -22.59 19.64 4.03
CA THR A 97 -23.78 20.29 4.62
C THR A 97 -25.12 19.72 4.14
N ARG A 98 -25.15 18.96 3.04
CA ARG A 98 -26.38 18.50 2.38
C ARG A 98 -26.70 17.02 2.58
N GLY A 99 -25.71 16.19 2.93
CA GLY A 99 -25.86 14.74 3.07
C GLY A 99 -25.58 14.26 4.48
N SER A 100 -26.33 13.26 4.93
CA SER A 100 -26.09 12.49 6.16
C SER A 100 -26.03 10.98 5.88
N ASP A 101 -25.82 10.61 4.61
CA ASP A 101 -25.77 9.22 4.18
C ASP A 101 -24.67 8.46 4.92
N GLY A 102 -25.00 7.25 5.38
CA GLY A 102 -24.08 6.42 6.15
C GLY A 102 -23.93 6.81 7.63
N LEU A 103 -24.57 7.87 8.14
CA LEU A 103 -24.44 8.28 9.55
C LEU A 103 -24.69 7.15 10.55
N ALA A 104 -25.76 6.37 10.35
CA ALA A 104 -26.11 5.27 11.24
C ALA A 104 -24.99 4.19 11.28
N HIS A 105 -24.39 3.89 10.13
CA HIS A 105 -23.25 2.99 10.04
C HIS A 105 -22.07 3.51 10.87
N TRP A 106 -21.71 4.79 10.72
CA TRP A 106 -20.61 5.40 11.47
C TRP A 106 -20.85 5.42 12.97
N ILE A 107 -22.07 5.72 13.41
CA ILE A 107 -22.44 5.65 14.83
C ILE A 107 -22.22 4.22 15.37
N THR A 108 -22.69 3.20 14.66
CA THR A 108 -22.50 1.79 15.06
C THR A 108 -21.02 1.38 15.08
N THR A 109 -20.22 1.85 14.12
CA THR A 109 -18.78 1.61 14.07
C THR A 109 -18.08 2.23 15.28
N LEU A 110 -18.41 3.48 15.62
CA LEU A 110 -17.85 4.22 16.76
C LEU A 110 -18.31 3.72 18.13
N GLN A 111 -19.36 2.91 18.20
CA GLN A 111 -19.79 2.20 19.41
C GLN A 111 -18.93 0.97 19.72
N ALA A 112 -17.85 0.71 18.97
CA ALA A 112 -16.91 -0.34 19.30
C ALA A 112 -16.32 -0.14 20.72
N PRO A 113 -16.03 -1.23 21.45
CA PRO A 113 -15.33 -1.14 22.72
C PRO A 113 -13.98 -0.44 22.59
N ALA A 114 -13.55 0.20 23.69
CA ALA A 114 -12.25 0.83 23.83
C ALA A 114 -11.40 0.07 24.88
N PRO A 115 -10.83 -1.10 24.52
CA PRO A 115 -10.17 -2.01 25.47
C PRO A 115 -8.73 -1.60 25.82
N LEU A 116 -8.13 -0.63 25.13
CA LEU A 116 -6.76 -0.19 25.36
C LEU A 116 -6.69 0.89 26.46
N PRO A 117 -5.52 1.13 27.07
CA PRO A 117 -5.30 2.28 27.95
C PRO A 117 -5.52 3.62 27.24
N ALA A 118 -5.68 4.68 28.03
CA ALA A 118 -5.73 6.04 27.49
C ALA A 118 -4.36 6.46 26.93
N ALA A 119 -4.36 7.28 25.88
CA ALA A 119 -3.16 7.77 25.23
C ALA A 119 -2.37 8.76 26.12
N ARG A 120 -1.48 8.21 26.95
CA ARG A 120 -0.60 8.97 27.86
C ARG A 120 0.83 8.47 27.72
N ASN A 121 1.79 9.38 27.88
CA ASN A 121 3.23 9.09 27.90
C ASN A 121 3.65 8.12 26.78
N PRO A 122 3.42 8.49 25.50
CA PRO A 122 3.69 7.59 24.39
C PRO A 122 5.19 7.25 24.31
N ARG A 123 5.48 6.03 23.85
CA ARG A 123 6.83 5.55 23.54
C ARG A 123 6.88 4.99 22.13
N GLU A 124 8.01 5.16 21.47
CA GLU A 124 8.22 4.66 20.11
C GLU A 124 8.93 3.30 20.10
N ARG A 125 8.51 2.42 19.19
CA ARG A 125 9.14 1.13 18.88
C ARG A 125 9.15 0.93 17.37
N THR A 126 10.32 0.63 16.81
CA THR A 126 10.44 0.33 15.38
C THR A 126 10.62 -1.16 15.17
N VAL A 127 9.81 -1.73 14.30
CA VAL A 127 9.92 -3.11 13.81
C VAL A 127 10.45 -3.07 12.39
N VAL A 128 11.48 -3.85 12.11
CA VAL A 128 12.06 -4.01 10.77
C VAL A 128 12.02 -5.48 10.40
N LEU A 129 11.37 -5.81 9.29
CA LEU A 129 11.33 -7.17 8.78
C LEU A 129 12.56 -7.45 7.93
N ALA A 130 13.01 -8.71 7.98
CA ALA A 130 14.04 -9.19 7.09
C ALA A 130 13.59 -9.03 5.61
N PRO A 131 14.51 -8.73 4.67
CA PRO A 131 14.15 -8.47 3.27
C PRO A 131 13.35 -9.60 2.60
N ASP A 132 13.62 -10.86 2.94
CA ASP A 132 12.95 -12.04 2.37
C ASP A 132 11.49 -12.16 2.84
N VAL A 133 11.23 -11.89 4.12
CA VAL A 133 9.84 -11.85 4.64
C VAL A 133 9.12 -10.62 4.08
N SER A 134 9.80 -9.48 4.03
CA SER A 134 9.26 -8.24 3.47
C SER A 134 8.83 -8.41 2.02
N ASP A 135 9.64 -9.09 1.20
CA ASP A 135 9.32 -9.46 -0.18
C ASP A 135 8.03 -10.28 -0.25
N ARG A 136 7.97 -11.38 0.51
CA ARG A 136 6.81 -12.27 0.53
C ARG A 136 5.54 -11.55 0.96
N VAL A 137 5.58 -10.71 1.99
CA VAL A 137 4.42 -9.95 2.48
C VAL A 137 4.02 -8.85 1.49
N THR A 138 4.96 -8.08 0.95
CA THR A 138 4.64 -6.88 0.16
C THR A 138 4.34 -7.17 -1.30
N ARG A 139 4.89 -8.25 -1.87
CA ARG A 139 4.77 -8.58 -3.29
C ARG A 139 4.02 -9.87 -3.58
N THR A 140 4.26 -10.93 -2.81
CA THR A 140 3.65 -12.24 -3.07
C THR A 140 2.27 -12.35 -2.44
N ALA A 141 2.14 -12.00 -1.16
CA ALA A 141 0.91 -12.18 -0.39
C ALA A 141 -0.32 -11.46 -0.97
N PRO A 142 -0.25 -10.21 -1.49
CA PRO A 142 -1.42 -9.54 -2.02
C PRO A 142 -2.03 -10.30 -3.21
N ALA A 143 -1.16 -10.76 -4.12
CA ALA A 143 -1.57 -11.53 -5.28
C ALA A 143 -2.02 -12.94 -4.90
N ALA A 144 -1.28 -13.64 -4.03
CA ALA A 144 -1.59 -15.01 -3.63
C ALA A 144 -2.89 -15.11 -2.82
N LEU A 145 -3.12 -14.17 -1.89
CA LEU A 145 -4.26 -14.16 -0.98
C LEU A 145 -5.46 -13.38 -1.52
N GLY A 146 -5.29 -12.61 -2.61
CA GLY A 146 -6.36 -11.79 -3.19
C GLY A 146 -6.80 -10.62 -2.32
N LEU A 147 -5.87 -10.08 -1.52
CA LEU A 147 -6.11 -8.99 -0.57
C LEU A 147 -5.13 -7.85 -0.84
N GLY A 148 -5.51 -6.61 -0.55
CA GLY A 148 -4.56 -5.51 -0.67
C GLY A 148 -3.53 -5.52 0.47
N LEU A 149 -2.39 -4.85 0.24
CA LEU A 149 -1.30 -4.83 1.22
C LEU A 149 -1.71 -4.15 2.52
N THR A 150 -2.44 -3.04 2.46
CA THR A 150 -2.91 -2.35 3.67
C THR A 150 -3.80 -3.24 4.52
N GLU A 151 -4.69 -4.02 3.89
CA GLU A 151 -5.61 -4.94 4.56
C GLU A 151 -4.83 -6.08 5.23
N LEU A 152 -3.79 -6.60 4.58
CA LEU A 152 -2.89 -7.59 5.14
C LEU A 152 -2.15 -7.06 6.38
N LEU A 153 -1.56 -5.87 6.28
CA LEU A 153 -0.82 -5.25 7.40
C LEU A 153 -1.74 -4.88 8.57
N CYS A 154 -2.94 -4.36 8.28
CA CYS A 154 -3.96 -4.05 9.27
C CYS A 154 -4.53 -5.34 9.90
N GLY A 155 -4.75 -6.39 9.12
CA GLY A 155 -5.15 -7.71 9.60
C GLY A 155 -4.13 -8.29 10.58
N ALA A 156 -2.83 -8.20 10.25
CA ALA A 156 -1.76 -8.57 11.16
C ALA A 156 -1.78 -7.72 12.45
N LEU A 157 -2.03 -6.41 12.36
CA LEU A 157 -2.18 -5.53 13.53
C LEU A 157 -3.39 -5.96 14.38
N ARG A 158 -4.50 -6.29 13.73
CA ARG A 158 -5.71 -6.73 14.42
C ARG A 158 -5.45 -8.02 15.20
N THR A 159 -4.73 -8.97 14.62
CA THR A 159 -4.29 -10.20 15.29
C THR A 159 -3.39 -9.90 16.49
N ALA A 160 -2.43 -8.97 16.33
CA ALA A 160 -1.54 -8.57 17.42
C ALA A 160 -2.31 -7.93 18.58
N LEU A 161 -3.26 -7.03 18.27
CA LEU A 161 -4.15 -6.41 19.24
C LEU A 161 -5.00 -7.45 20.00
N THR A 162 -5.54 -8.46 19.31
CA THR A 162 -6.26 -9.55 19.97
C THR A 162 -5.40 -10.31 20.97
N ARG A 163 -4.11 -10.50 20.69
CA ARG A 163 -3.19 -11.24 21.56
C ARG A 163 -2.84 -10.49 22.85
N VAL A 164 -2.80 -9.16 22.80
CA VAL A 164 -2.47 -8.31 23.98
C VAL A 164 -3.70 -7.88 24.79
N GLN A 165 -4.91 -8.19 24.31
CA GLN A 165 -6.14 -7.96 25.07
C GLN A 165 -6.29 -8.98 26.21
N PRO A 166 -6.57 -8.56 27.46
CA PRO A 166 -6.87 -9.48 28.55
C PRO A 166 -8.11 -10.36 28.27
N SER A 167 -9.08 -9.79 27.57
CA SER A 167 -10.27 -10.49 27.06
C SER A 167 -10.51 -10.04 25.62
N PRO A 168 -10.38 -10.95 24.63
CA PRO A 168 -10.59 -10.61 23.22
C PRO A 168 -11.98 -10.00 22.98
N THR A 169 -12.01 -8.83 22.36
CA THR A 169 -13.24 -8.11 22.01
C THR A 169 -13.03 -7.28 20.75
N ASP A 170 -14.14 -6.85 20.13
CA ASP A 170 -14.14 -5.91 19.02
C ASP A 170 -13.45 -4.60 19.39
N LEU A 171 -12.91 -3.92 18.38
CA LEU A 171 -12.43 -2.54 18.50
C LEU A 171 -12.59 -1.81 17.17
N ALA A 172 -12.51 -0.48 17.20
CA ALA A 172 -12.39 0.33 15.99
C ALA A 172 -10.92 0.67 15.73
N VAL A 173 -10.55 0.66 14.45
CA VAL A 173 -9.26 1.14 13.93
C VAL A 173 -9.54 2.28 12.97
N ASP A 174 -8.95 3.44 13.20
CA ASP A 174 -8.90 4.50 12.18
C ASP A 174 -7.90 4.08 11.09
N LEU A 175 -8.36 4.07 9.84
CA LEU A 175 -7.52 3.80 8.67
C LEU A 175 -7.26 5.09 7.91
N GLU A 176 -5.99 5.35 7.61
CA GLU A 176 -5.59 6.44 6.73
C GLU A 176 -5.58 6.01 5.27
N ARG A 177 -6.11 6.87 4.40
CA ARG A 177 -6.07 6.76 2.94
C ARG A 177 -5.68 8.10 2.32
N HIS A 178 -5.20 8.08 1.08
CA HIS A 178 -4.76 9.30 0.39
C HIS A 178 -5.88 10.31 0.16
N GLY A 179 -7.15 9.88 0.10
CA GLY A 179 -8.34 10.75 0.02
C GLY A 179 -8.49 11.56 -1.28
N ARG A 180 -7.69 11.26 -2.31
CA ARG A 180 -7.71 11.89 -3.64
C ARG A 180 -8.84 11.36 -4.54
N VAL A 181 -10.08 11.39 -4.03
CA VAL A 181 -11.29 11.05 -4.78
C VAL A 181 -12.00 12.31 -5.27
N PRO A 182 -12.37 12.41 -6.56
CA PRO A 182 -13.03 13.60 -7.11
C PRO A 182 -14.25 14.03 -6.28
N ALA A 183 -14.20 15.24 -5.73
CA ALA A 183 -15.31 15.80 -4.95
C ALA A 183 -16.47 16.24 -5.86
N LEU A 184 -16.18 16.49 -7.14
CA LEU A 184 -17.15 16.66 -8.22
C LEU A 184 -16.64 15.87 -9.43
N GLU A 185 -17.53 15.46 -10.33
CA GLU A 185 -17.18 14.60 -11.49
C GLU A 185 -16.05 15.15 -12.36
N HIS A 186 -15.94 16.48 -12.48
CA HIS A 186 -14.92 17.16 -13.28
C HIS A 186 -13.63 17.49 -12.52
N HIS A 187 -13.54 17.14 -11.23
CA HIS A 187 -12.33 17.42 -10.45
C HIS A 187 -11.20 16.47 -10.83
N ASP A 188 -10.02 17.05 -11.07
CA ASP A 188 -8.77 16.34 -11.34
C ASP A 188 -7.74 16.75 -10.29
N TYR A 189 -7.18 15.76 -9.59
CA TYR A 189 -6.19 15.97 -8.53
C TYR A 189 -4.81 15.37 -8.85
N THR A 190 -4.59 14.97 -10.11
CA THR A 190 -3.34 14.31 -10.54
C THR A 190 -2.10 15.17 -10.33
N ARG A 191 -2.24 16.51 -10.34
CA ARG A 191 -1.16 17.46 -10.06
C ARG A 191 -1.49 18.48 -8.96
N THR A 192 -2.50 18.19 -8.13
CA THR A 192 -2.90 19.11 -7.06
C THR A 192 -2.07 18.84 -5.80
N VAL A 193 -1.33 19.83 -5.33
CA VAL A 193 -0.64 19.79 -4.04
C VAL A 193 -1.61 20.20 -2.93
N GLY A 194 -1.59 19.46 -1.82
CA GLY A 194 -2.42 19.71 -0.65
C GLY A 194 -2.51 18.49 0.26
N TRP A 195 -3.13 18.65 1.43
CA TRP A 195 -3.30 17.56 2.38
C TRP A 195 -4.63 16.81 2.16
N PHE A 196 -4.62 15.81 1.28
CA PHE A 196 -5.85 15.09 0.93
C PHE A 196 -6.21 13.94 1.87
N THR A 197 -5.32 13.58 2.81
CA THR A 197 -5.46 12.41 3.68
C THR A 197 -6.86 12.33 4.29
N ALA A 198 -7.52 11.19 4.08
CA ALA A 198 -8.83 10.89 4.64
C ALA A 198 -8.72 9.74 5.63
N ILE A 199 -9.38 9.90 6.78
CA ILE A 199 -9.34 8.94 7.88
C ILE A 199 -10.77 8.48 8.12
N ALA A 200 -11.00 7.18 8.21
CA ALA A 200 -12.28 6.65 8.66
C ALA A 200 -12.13 5.39 9.51
N PRO A 201 -13.02 5.18 10.48
CA PRO A 201 -12.95 4.04 11.37
C PRO A 201 -13.48 2.78 10.67
N VAL A 202 -12.86 1.64 10.96
CA VAL A 202 -13.40 0.30 10.69
C VAL A 202 -13.51 -0.48 11.99
N ARG A 203 -14.68 -1.08 12.24
CA ARG A 203 -14.90 -1.95 13.41
C ARG A 203 -14.57 -3.39 13.06
N LEU A 204 -13.63 -3.96 13.79
CA LEU A 204 -13.07 -5.29 13.54
C LEU A 204 -13.28 -6.21 14.75
N THR A 205 -13.74 -7.43 14.49
CA THR A 205 -13.89 -8.48 15.51
C THR A 205 -12.54 -9.05 15.93
N ALA A 206 -12.50 -9.80 17.02
CA ALA A 206 -11.27 -10.44 17.49
C ALA A 206 -10.85 -11.60 16.57
N HIS A 207 -9.59 -11.57 16.14
CA HIS A 207 -9.01 -12.58 15.25
C HIS A 207 -7.68 -13.09 15.77
N THR A 208 -7.47 -14.40 15.66
CA THR A 208 -6.17 -15.04 15.94
C THR A 208 -5.43 -15.46 14.67
N ASP A 209 -6.12 -15.49 13.53
CA ASP A 209 -5.59 -15.73 12.18
C ASP A 209 -5.50 -14.38 11.41
N PRO A 210 -4.31 -13.97 10.96
CA PRO A 210 -4.15 -12.70 10.24
C PRO A 210 -4.75 -12.70 8.83
N VAL A 211 -4.91 -13.86 8.17
CA VAL A 211 -5.57 -13.92 6.85
C VAL A 211 -7.06 -13.65 7.00
N ALA A 212 -7.71 -14.29 7.98
CA ALA A 212 -9.12 -14.03 8.32
C ALA A 212 -9.35 -12.58 8.75
N ALA A 213 -8.45 -12.03 9.57
CA ALA A 213 -8.51 -10.62 9.97
C ALA A 213 -8.42 -9.68 8.76
N ALA A 214 -7.47 -9.92 7.84
CA ALA A 214 -7.31 -9.12 6.63
C ALA A 214 -8.52 -9.19 5.69
N ARG A 215 -9.18 -10.36 5.61
CA ARG A 215 -10.46 -10.50 4.88
C ARG A 215 -11.57 -9.66 5.51
N GLU A 216 -11.71 -9.68 6.85
CA GLU A 216 -12.70 -8.80 7.52
C GLU A 216 -12.39 -7.32 7.25
N VAL A 217 -11.11 -6.91 7.28
CA VAL A 217 -10.73 -5.54 6.91
C VAL A 217 -11.17 -5.23 5.49
N ALA A 218 -10.88 -6.10 4.51
CA ALA A 218 -11.27 -5.90 3.12
C ALA A 218 -12.80 -5.82 2.93
N GLU A 219 -13.56 -6.62 3.67
CA GLU A 219 -15.03 -6.65 3.61
C GLU A 219 -15.69 -5.44 4.27
N ARG A 220 -15.11 -4.93 5.36
CA ARG A 220 -15.73 -3.89 6.20
C ARG A 220 -15.15 -2.50 6.01
N GLN A 221 -13.96 -2.39 5.42
CA GLN A 221 -13.36 -1.08 5.23
C GLN A 221 -14.26 -0.22 4.33
N PRO A 222 -14.37 1.07 4.61
CA PRO A 222 -15.03 1.99 3.70
C PRO A 222 -14.23 2.11 2.41
N ASP A 223 -14.91 2.32 1.28
CA ASP A 223 -14.21 2.75 0.06
C ASP A 223 -13.62 4.17 0.24
N GLU A 224 -12.82 4.62 -0.73
CA GLU A 224 -12.17 5.93 -0.63
C GLU A 224 -13.17 7.10 -0.58
N HIS A 225 -14.33 6.97 -1.23
CA HIS A 225 -15.38 8.00 -1.19
C HIS A 225 -16.02 8.06 0.20
N ALA A 226 -16.25 6.90 0.82
CA ALA A 226 -16.78 6.79 2.17
C ALA A 226 -15.79 7.32 3.22
N HIS A 227 -14.47 7.16 3.02
CA HIS A 227 -13.46 7.78 3.87
C HIS A 227 -13.58 9.31 3.88
N VAL A 228 -13.65 9.94 2.70
CA VAL A 228 -13.82 11.40 2.58
C VAL A 228 -15.18 11.84 3.12
N ALA A 229 -16.25 11.07 2.85
CA ALA A 229 -17.59 11.36 3.33
C ALA A 229 -17.65 11.35 4.87
N TYR A 230 -17.00 10.39 5.54
CA TYR A 230 -16.92 10.34 7.00
C TYR A 230 -16.30 11.62 7.58
N GLY A 231 -15.18 12.09 7.02
CA GLY A 231 -14.56 13.35 7.45
C GLY A 231 -15.53 14.54 7.33
N GLY A 232 -16.29 14.59 6.24
CA GLY A 232 -17.37 15.56 6.05
C GLY A 232 -18.44 15.51 7.14
N LEU A 233 -18.92 14.32 7.50
CA LEU A 233 -19.91 14.13 8.57
C LEU A 233 -19.33 14.44 9.95
N ARG A 234 -18.07 14.09 10.19
CA ARG A 234 -17.39 14.17 11.48
C ARG A 234 -16.93 15.59 11.83
N TYR A 235 -16.56 16.40 10.82
CA TYR A 235 -15.91 17.70 11.03
C TYR A 235 -16.62 18.88 10.36
N LEU A 236 -17.32 18.70 9.23
CA LEU A 236 -17.85 19.82 8.44
C LEU A 236 -19.36 19.98 8.55
N ASN A 237 -20.11 18.91 8.78
CA ASN A 237 -21.56 18.97 8.90
C ASN A 237 -21.97 19.34 10.35
N PRO A 238 -22.66 20.49 10.56
CA PRO A 238 -22.99 20.98 11.90
C PRO A 238 -24.01 20.12 12.66
N GLN A 239 -24.80 19.30 11.95
CA GLN A 239 -25.81 18.43 12.56
C GLN A 239 -25.22 17.09 13.02
N THR A 240 -24.30 16.52 12.23
CA THR A 240 -23.72 15.20 12.50
C THR A 240 -22.41 15.27 13.30
N ALA A 241 -21.63 16.35 13.17
CA ALA A 241 -20.35 16.47 13.86
C ALA A 241 -20.45 16.30 15.38
N PRO A 242 -21.43 16.90 16.11
CA PRO A 242 -21.57 16.67 17.54
C PRO A 242 -21.87 15.21 17.92
N LEU A 243 -22.56 14.46 17.05
CA LEU A 243 -22.90 13.05 17.29
C LEU A 243 -21.68 12.13 17.14
N LEU A 244 -20.78 12.47 16.20
CA LEU A 244 -19.59 11.67 15.90
C LEU A 244 -18.36 12.14 16.72
N ALA A 245 -18.44 13.28 17.40
CA ALA A 245 -17.34 13.82 18.20
C ALA A 245 -17.09 13.11 19.53
N ALA A 246 -18.09 12.40 20.07
CA ALA A 246 -18.04 11.83 21.40
C ALA A 246 -17.14 10.58 21.52
N ALA A 247 -16.88 9.89 20.41
CA ALA A 247 -16.09 8.66 20.37
C ALA A 247 -14.96 8.79 19.35
N HIS A 248 -13.79 8.26 19.72
CA HIS A 248 -12.63 8.14 18.83
C HIS A 248 -12.05 6.72 18.98
N PRO A 249 -11.64 6.08 17.88
CA PRO A 249 -10.87 4.85 17.95
C PRO A 249 -9.57 5.03 18.73
N GLN A 250 -9.14 3.99 19.43
CA GLN A 250 -7.88 4.00 20.18
C GLN A 250 -6.67 3.59 19.32
N VAL A 251 -6.92 3.16 18.08
CA VAL A 251 -5.91 2.62 17.17
C VAL A 251 -5.97 3.39 15.87
N LEU A 252 -4.81 3.81 15.39
CA LEU A 252 -4.61 4.39 14.06
C LEU A 252 -3.63 3.51 13.28
N PHE A 253 -3.98 3.19 12.03
CA PHE A 253 -3.10 2.46 11.13
C PHE A 253 -2.94 3.19 9.79
N ASN A 254 -1.70 3.34 9.37
CA ASN A 254 -1.32 3.96 8.11
C ASN A 254 -0.26 3.14 7.38
N TYR A 255 -0.42 3.01 6.06
CA TYR A 255 0.61 2.46 5.17
C TYR A 255 1.02 3.51 4.15
N LEU A 256 2.27 3.95 4.24
CA LEU A 256 2.82 5.09 3.51
C LEU A 256 3.25 4.74 2.08
N GLY A 257 3.31 3.46 1.76
CA GLY A 257 3.86 2.98 0.50
C GLY A 257 5.37 2.73 0.57
N ARG A 258 6.05 2.98 -0.55
CA ARG A 258 7.50 2.82 -0.67
C ARG A 258 8.17 4.17 -0.48
N GLY A 259 9.07 4.27 0.50
CA GLY A 259 9.61 5.55 0.95
C GLY A 259 10.46 5.41 2.21
N GLY A 260 10.71 6.53 2.90
CA GLY A 260 11.40 6.56 4.19
C GLY A 260 10.48 6.99 5.34
N GLU A 261 10.86 6.71 6.60
CA GLU A 261 10.11 7.14 7.80
C GLU A 261 9.88 8.66 7.84
N SER A 262 10.87 9.43 7.37
CA SER A 262 10.82 10.89 7.32
C SER A 262 9.70 11.44 6.42
N GLU A 263 9.12 10.59 5.57
CA GLU A 263 8.00 10.90 4.68
C GLU A 263 6.64 10.58 5.33
N ALA A 264 6.65 9.99 6.54
CA ALA A 264 5.47 9.68 7.33
C ALA A 264 4.88 10.95 7.98
N PRO A 265 3.65 11.35 7.63
CA PRO A 265 2.95 12.36 8.40
C PRO A 265 2.61 11.76 9.78
N ARG A 266 3.14 12.37 10.85
CA ARG A 266 2.58 12.16 12.19
C ARG A 266 1.36 13.07 12.29
N LEU A 267 0.15 12.47 12.26
CA LEU A 267 -1.12 13.20 12.37
C LEU A 267 -1.21 14.02 13.65
N THR A 268 -0.46 13.60 14.66
CA THR A 268 -0.21 14.38 15.85
C THR A 268 1.16 14.98 15.66
N GLY A 269 1.27 16.31 15.71
CA GLY A 269 2.55 16.99 15.58
C GLY A 269 3.57 16.46 16.59
N ALA A 270 4.75 17.07 16.68
CA ALA A 270 5.78 16.74 17.67
C ALA A 270 5.37 16.96 19.16
N ASP A 271 4.06 16.97 19.46
CA ASP A 271 3.49 16.99 20.79
C ASP A 271 3.39 15.56 21.34
N PRO A 272 3.92 15.28 22.53
CA PRO A 272 3.88 13.97 23.14
C PRO A 272 2.45 13.67 23.64
N GLY A 273 1.60 13.11 22.78
CA GLY A 273 0.29 12.59 23.21
C GLY A 273 -0.83 12.70 22.18
N GLY A 274 -0.66 12.10 21.00
CA GLY A 274 -1.79 11.88 20.09
C GLY A 274 -2.98 11.16 20.76
N PRO A 275 -4.20 11.22 20.21
CA PRO A 275 -5.38 10.62 20.85
C PRO A 275 -5.34 9.08 20.82
N TYR A 276 -4.41 8.49 20.08
CA TYR A 276 -4.34 7.05 19.85
C TYR A 276 -3.49 6.36 20.92
N ALA A 277 -4.02 5.28 21.48
CA ALA A 277 -3.27 4.39 22.37
C ALA A 277 -2.21 3.59 21.59
N VAL A 278 -2.51 3.29 20.33
CA VAL A 278 -1.60 2.62 19.39
C VAL A 278 -1.71 3.33 18.04
N GLU A 279 -0.62 3.92 17.59
CA GLU A 279 -0.47 4.42 16.23
C GLU A 279 0.61 3.62 15.51
N VAL A 280 0.32 3.18 14.29
CA VAL A 280 1.25 2.39 13.48
C VAL A 280 1.39 3.02 12.11
N ASN A 281 2.61 3.45 11.80
CA ASN A 281 3.00 3.93 10.47
C ASN A 281 3.92 2.89 9.84
N ALA A 282 3.48 2.24 8.77
CA ALA A 282 4.25 1.23 8.06
C ALA A 282 4.70 1.72 6.67
N TRP A 283 5.91 1.37 6.25
CA TRP A 283 6.45 1.70 4.93
C TRP A 283 7.42 0.64 4.46
N THR A 284 7.63 0.58 3.14
CA THR A 284 8.68 -0.23 2.54
C THR A 284 9.87 0.65 2.18
N ASP A 285 11.00 0.41 2.83
CA ASP A 285 12.23 1.17 2.59
C ASP A 285 12.70 0.97 1.14
N ALA A 286 12.88 2.07 0.41
CA ALA A 286 13.20 2.01 -1.02
C ALA A 286 14.62 1.50 -1.31
N ALA A 287 15.56 1.64 -0.37
CA ALA A 287 16.96 1.26 -0.55
C ALA A 287 17.18 -0.24 -0.27
N THR A 288 16.51 -0.76 0.74
CA THR A 288 16.68 -2.13 1.25
C THR A 288 15.56 -3.07 0.81
N GLY A 289 14.38 -2.54 0.51
CA GLY A 289 13.16 -3.32 0.26
C GLY A 289 12.54 -3.91 1.52
N SER A 290 13.08 -3.62 2.71
CA SER A 290 12.54 -4.07 3.98
C SER A 290 11.24 -3.36 4.33
N LEU A 291 10.30 -4.07 4.94
CA LEU A 291 9.11 -3.50 5.56
C LEU A 291 9.46 -3.00 6.97
N HIS A 292 9.19 -1.73 7.21
CA HIS A 292 9.36 -1.08 8.50
C HIS A 292 7.98 -0.71 9.06
N ALA A 293 7.87 -0.68 10.38
CA ALA A 293 6.75 -0.07 11.07
C ALA A 293 7.21 0.63 12.35
N ALA A 294 6.84 1.90 12.47
CA ALA A 294 6.98 2.68 13.68
C ALA A 294 5.67 2.57 14.49
N PHE A 295 5.78 2.08 15.72
CA PHE A 295 4.69 1.98 16.68
C PHE A 295 4.85 3.08 17.72
N THR A 296 3.84 3.92 17.86
CA THR A 296 3.69 4.84 18.99
C THR A 296 2.70 4.21 19.96
N LEU A 297 3.19 3.82 21.14
CA LEU A 297 2.43 3.06 22.14
C LEU A 297 2.23 3.88 23.41
N ALA A 298 0.98 4.03 23.84
CA ALA A 298 0.66 4.62 25.12
C ALA A 298 1.15 3.78 26.30
N GLU A 299 1.35 4.44 27.45
CA GLU A 299 1.64 3.80 28.72
C GLU A 299 0.60 2.71 29.05
N GLY A 300 1.08 1.53 29.41
CA GLY A 300 0.25 0.37 29.74
C GLY A 300 -0.15 -0.52 28.56
N VAL A 301 0.04 -0.08 27.31
CA VAL A 301 -0.02 -1.01 26.16
C VAL A 301 1.21 -1.92 26.24
N PRO A 302 1.11 -3.25 26.08
CA PRO A 302 2.28 -4.14 26.13
C PRO A 302 3.20 -3.99 24.91
N ASP A 303 4.52 -4.04 25.10
CA ASP A 303 5.51 -3.98 24.00
C ASP A 303 5.44 -5.23 23.09
N GLU A 304 4.94 -6.35 23.63
CA GLU A 304 4.73 -7.64 22.97
C GLU A 304 3.83 -7.54 21.73
N ILE A 305 3.02 -6.47 21.60
CA ILE A 305 2.23 -6.21 20.38
C ILE A 305 3.11 -6.18 19.13
N THR A 306 4.34 -5.65 19.23
CA THR A 306 5.28 -5.56 18.11
C THR A 306 5.76 -6.94 17.65
N GLU A 307 6.05 -7.84 18.60
CA GLU A 307 6.44 -9.22 18.32
C GLU A 307 5.25 -10.02 17.76
N HIS A 308 4.04 -9.82 18.31
CA HIS A 308 2.84 -10.45 17.79
C HIS A 308 2.52 -10.00 16.36
N TRP A 309 2.74 -8.71 16.05
CA TRP A 309 2.58 -8.20 14.70
C TRP A 309 3.60 -8.82 13.74
N HIS A 310 4.88 -8.87 14.14
CA HIS A 310 5.93 -9.53 13.35
C HIS A 310 5.57 -10.98 13.02
N ARG A 311 5.19 -11.79 14.03
CA ARG A 311 4.78 -13.19 13.82
C ARG A 311 3.53 -13.32 12.94
N ALA A 312 2.60 -12.38 13.03
CA ALA A 312 1.42 -12.37 12.16
C ALA A 312 1.81 -12.10 10.69
N LEU A 313 2.82 -11.26 10.44
CA LEU A 313 3.35 -11.04 9.09
C LEU A 313 4.11 -12.26 8.54
N GLU A 314 4.88 -12.95 9.39
CA GLU A 314 5.51 -14.23 9.02
C GLU A 314 4.44 -15.27 8.64
N HIS A 315 3.36 -15.35 9.42
CA HIS A 315 2.22 -16.21 9.09
C HIS A 315 1.60 -15.84 7.74
N LEU A 316 1.40 -14.55 7.43
CA LEU A 316 0.91 -14.12 6.13
C LEU A 316 1.85 -14.52 4.99
N ALA A 317 3.16 -14.41 5.20
CA ALA A 317 4.17 -14.81 4.22
C ALA A 317 4.13 -16.33 3.94
N ASP A 318 3.94 -17.14 4.97
CA ASP A 318 3.87 -18.60 4.85
C ASP A 318 2.54 -19.05 4.24
N ALA A 319 1.42 -18.43 4.64
CA ALA A 319 0.11 -18.64 4.03
C ALA A 319 0.15 -18.29 2.53
N ALA A 320 0.79 -17.19 2.16
CA ALA A 320 0.97 -16.81 0.76
C ALA A 320 1.79 -17.84 -0.04
N GLY A 321 2.78 -18.49 0.57
CA GLY A 321 3.60 -19.52 -0.07
C GLY A 321 2.88 -20.84 -0.33
N THR A 322 1.72 -21.06 0.31
CA THR A 322 0.92 -22.28 0.17
C THR A 322 -0.49 -22.02 -0.35
N ALA A 323 -0.84 -20.75 -0.58
CA ALA A 323 -2.14 -20.36 -1.06
C ALA A 323 -2.36 -20.81 -2.50
N GLU A 324 -3.54 -21.40 -2.71
CA GLU A 324 -4.10 -21.68 -4.02
C GLU A 324 -5.43 -20.94 -4.10
N ARG A 325 -5.66 -20.23 -5.22
CA ARG A 325 -6.93 -19.56 -5.49
C ARG A 325 -7.45 -19.92 -6.86
N THR A 326 -8.76 -20.00 -6.98
CA THR A 326 -9.42 -20.19 -8.27
C THR A 326 -9.92 -18.86 -8.82
N ALA A 327 -9.92 -18.73 -10.15
CA ALA A 327 -10.49 -17.59 -10.85
C ALA A 327 -11.25 -18.07 -12.10
N PRO A 328 -12.30 -17.36 -12.54
CA PRO A 328 -13.02 -17.74 -13.76
C PRO A 328 -12.10 -17.65 -14.98
N VAL A 329 -12.27 -18.55 -15.94
CA VAL A 329 -11.62 -18.45 -17.26
C VAL A 329 -12.35 -17.43 -18.15
N THR A 330 -11.63 -16.79 -19.07
CA THR A 330 -12.24 -15.98 -20.13
C THR A 330 -13.03 -16.86 -21.13
N PRO A 331 -13.96 -16.29 -21.94
CA PRO A 331 -14.73 -17.06 -22.92
C PRO A 331 -13.85 -17.85 -23.91
N LEU A 332 -12.74 -17.27 -24.38
CA LEU A 332 -11.82 -17.98 -25.27
C LEU A 332 -11.01 -19.06 -24.54
N GLN A 333 -10.52 -18.80 -23.32
CA GLN A 333 -9.87 -19.84 -22.51
C GLN A 333 -10.80 -21.02 -22.22
N ARG A 334 -12.09 -20.78 -21.98
CA ARG A 334 -13.12 -21.83 -21.84
C ARG A 334 -13.18 -22.72 -23.09
N GLY A 335 -13.24 -22.11 -24.26
CA GLY A 335 -13.27 -22.84 -25.54
C GLY A 335 -11.99 -23.65 -25.78
N LEU A 336 -10.83 -23.05 -25.51
CA LEU A 336 -9.53 -23.71 -25.64
C LEU A 336 -9.35 -24.88 -24.67
N TYR A 337 -9.75 -24.70 -23.41
CA TYR A 337 -9.71 -25.76 -22.39
C TYR A 337 -10.59 -26.96 -22.79
N PHE A 338 -11.79 -26.70 -23.33
CA PHE A 338 -12.65 -27.76 -23.85
C PHE A 338 -12.03 -28.50 -25.04
N GLN A 339 -11.40 -27.79 -25.98
CA GLN A 339 -10.69 -28.41 -27.10
C GLN A 339 -9.48 -29.26 -26.63
N ALA A 340 -8.73 -28.76 -25.64
CA ALA A 340 -7.61 -29.49 -25.04
C ALA A 340 -8.06 -30.80 -24.38
N GLN A 341 -9.17 -30.79 -23.64
CA GLN A 341 -9.74 -32.01 -23.05
C GLN A 341 -10.17 -33.04 -24.10
N LEU A 342 -10.69 -32.60 -25.26
CA LEU A 342 -11.11 -33.50 -26.35
C LEU A 342 -9.93 -34.08 -27.14
N ALA A 343 -8.86 -33.31 -27.30
CA ALA A 343 -7.75 -33.67 -28.19
C ALA A 343 -6.64 -34.50 -27.50
N GLY A 344 -6.68 -34.64 -26.18
CA GLY A 344 -5.67 -35.36 -25.40
C GLY A 344 -4.29 -34.67 -25.42
N PRO A 345 -3.21 -35.34 -24.98
CA PRO A 345 -1.89 -34.72 -24.77
C PRO A 345 -1.21 -34.16 -26.05
N ALA A 346 -1.74 -34.46 -27.23
CA ALA A 346 -1.20 -34.01 -28.52
C ALA A 346 -1.85 -32.71 -29.05
N GLY A 347 -2.90 -32.21 -28.39
CA GLY A 347 -3.79 -31.18 -28.93
C GLY A 347 -3.81 -29.87 -28.16
N HIS A 348 -2.63 -29.29 -27.92
CA HIS A 348 -2.52 -28.03 -27.18
C HIS A 348 -2.24 -26.86 -28.13
N TYR A 349 -2.97 -25.76 -27.94
CA TYR A 349 -2.64 -24.45 -28.53
C TYR A 349 -1.38 -23.92 -27.83
N VAL A 350 -0.22 -24.48 -28.17
CA VAL A 350 1.08 -24.07 -27.62
C VAL A 350 1.67 -22.94 -28.46
N ALA A 351 1.86 -21.79 -27.84
CA ALA A 351 2.64 -20.70 -28.41
C ALA A 351 4.12 -20.89 -28.04
N GLN A 352 4.88 -21.55 -28.91
CA GLN A 352 6.32 -21.76 -28.71
C GLN A 352 7.12 -20.63 -29.37
N SER A 353 8.08 -20.06 -28.64
CA SER A 353 9.03 -19.05 -29.14
C SER A 353 10.44 -19.38 -28.66
N TRP A 354 11.45 -19.07 -29.45
CA TRP A 354 12.85 -19.26 -29.10
C TRP A 354 13.65 -18.01 -29.40
N PHE A 355 14.70 -17.79 -28.61
CA PHE A 355 15.54 -16.60 -28.69
C PHE A 355 17.01 -17.02 -28.71
N THR A 356 17.78 -16.42 -29.60
CA THR A 356 19.25 -16.60 -29.66
C THR A 356 19.91 -15.46 -28.89
N PHE A 357 20.91 -15.80 -28.08
CA PHE A 357 21.69 -14.82 -27.32
C PHE A 357 23.14 -14.83 -27.81
N GLU A 358 23.75 -13.65 -27.93
CA GLU A 358 25.15 -13.51 -28.35
C GLU A 358 26.16 -14.01 -27.30
N ARG A 359 25.69 -14.27 -26.07
CA ARG A 359 26.49 -14.72 -24.94
C ARG A 359 25.87 -15.94 -24.27
N ARG A 360 26.71 -16.77 -23.64
CA ARG A 360 26.26 -17.87 -22.79
C ARG A 360 25.49 -17.31 -21.61
N LEU A 361 24.29 -17.85 -21.37
CA LEU A 361 23.48 -17.53 -20.20
C LEU A 361 23.92 -18.37 -19.00
N ASP A 362 23.81 -17.80 -17.81
CA ASP A 362 23.88 -18.53 -16.55
C ASP A 362 22.51 -19.20 -16.30
N PRO A 363 22.41 -20.55 -16.32
CA PRO A 363 21.13 -21.24 -16.17
C PRO A 363 20.46 -21.00 -14.81
N GLU A 364 21.25 -20.80 -13.75
CA GLU A 364 20.73 -20.59 -12.40
C GLU A 364 20.15 -19.18 -12.28
N ALA A 365 20.88 -18.18 -12.77
CA ALA A 365 20.38 -16.80 -12.84
C ALA A 365 19.12 -16.70 -13.72
N LEU A 366 19.07 -17.45 -14.82
CA LEU A 366 17.91 -17.51 -15.71
C LEU A 366 16.69 -18.16 -15.02
N SER A 367 16.88 -19.27 -14.29
CA SER A 367 15.81 -19.91 -13.50
C SER A 367 15.21 -18.94 -12.47
N GLN A 368 16.08 -18.22 -11.74
CA GLN A 368 15.65 -17.21 -10.76
C GLN A 368 14.90 -16.04 -11.42
N ALA A 369 15.39 -15.55 -12.56
CA ALA A 369 14.72 -14.48 -13.30
C ALA A 369 13.33 -14.92 -13.81
N MET A 370 13.19 -16.13 -14.34
CA MET A 370 11.89 -16.65 -14.76
C MET A 370 10.93 -16.83 -13.59
N ALA A 371 11.40 -17.33 -12.44
CA ALA A 371 10.56 -17.44 -11.24
C ALA A 371 10.01 -16.06 -10.81
N TYR A 372 10.84 -15.02 -10.86
CA TYR A 372 10.41 -13.65 -10.59
C TYR A 372 9.35 -13.15 -11.60
N VAL A 373 9.57 -13.41 -12.90
CA VAL A 373 8.62 -13.03 -13.95
C VAL A 373 7.28 -13.74 -13.78
N LEU A 374 7.26 -15.04 -13.49
CA LEU A 374 6.03 -15.81 -13.25
C LEU A 374 5.27 -15.31 -12.02
N ALA A 375 5.97 -15.02 -10.92
CA ALA A 375 5.37 -14.43 -9.73
C ALA A 375 4.69 -13.08 -10.03
N ARG A 376 5.24 -12.31 -10.97
CA ARG A 376 4.66 -11.03 -11.42
C ARG A 376 3.54 -11.19 -12.45
N HIS A 377 3.48 -12.31 -13.15
CA HIS A 377 2.49 -12.60 -14.20
C HIS A 377 1.76 -13.93 -13.94
N PRO A 378 0.80 -13.95 -12.98
CA PRO A 378 0.15 -15.19 -12.53
C PRO A 378 -0.53 -15.99 -13.65
N ALA A 379 -0.98 -15.33 -14.73
CA ALA A 379 -1.61 -15.98 -15.87
C ALA A 379 -0.68 -16.98 -16.60
N VAL A 380 0.64 -16.81 -16.51
CA VAL A 380 1.62 -17.70 -17.16
C VAL A 380 1.94 -18.92 -16.28
N GLY A 381 1.73 -18.82 -14.97
CA GLY A 381 1.88 -19.92 -14.01
C GLY A 381 0.55 -20.51 -13.53
N ALA A 382 -0.54 -20.24 -14.25
CA ALA A 382 -1.87 -20.70 -13.89
C ALA A 382 -2.12 -22.12 -14.40
N GLY A 383 -2.59 -23.01 -13.53
CA GLY A 383 -3.25 -24.24 -13.94
C GLY A 383 -4.66 -23.96 -14.45
N PHE A 384 -5.23 -24.88 -15.22
CA PHE A 384 -6.59 -24.84 -15.72
C PHE A 384 -7.27 -26.16 -15.40
N THR A 385 -8.33 -26.10 -14.59
CA THR A 385 -9.10 -27.28 -14.15
C THR A 385 -10.58 -26.97 -14.17
N SER A 386 -11.42 -27.91 -13.72
CA SER A 386 -12.84 -27.68 -13.46
C SER A 386 -13.12 -27.61 -11.96
N ASP A 387 -13.97 -26.68 -11.54
CA ASP A 387 -14.46 -26.61 -10.17
C ASP A 387 -15.44 -27.77 -9.85
N GLU A 388 -15.96 -27.79 -8.61
CA GLU A 388 -16.90 -28.83 -8.15
C GLU A 388 -18.19 -28.87 -8.98
N ASP A 389 -18.58 -27.75 -9.59
CA ASP A 389 -19.74 -27.63 -10.47
C ASP A 389 -19.41 -27.95 -11.94
N GLY A 390 -18.17 -28.33 -12.24
CA GLY A 390 -17.69 -28.65 -13.58
C GLY A 390 -17.42 -27.42 -14.45
N ASN A 391 -17.40 -26.21 -13.89
CA ASN A 391 -17.02 -25.01 -14.62
C ASN A 391 -15.51 -24.91 -14.74
N PRO A 392 -14.97 -24.58 -15.93
CA PRO A 392 -13.55 -24.36 -16.07
C PRO A 392 -13.10 -23.12 -15.31
N VAL A 393 -12.02 -23.28 -14.55
CA VAL A 393 -11.40 -22.28 -13.71
C VAL A 393 -9.88 -22.27 -13.91
N GLN A 394 -9.29 -21.11 -13.67
CA GLN A 394 -7.85 -20.92 -13.52
C GLN A 394 -7.49 -21.23 -12.06
N VAL A 395 -6.43 -22.00 -11.84
CA VAL A 395 -5.83 -22.28 -10.54
C VAL A 395 -4.55 -21.48 -10.45
N LEU A 396 -4.51 -20.54 -9.51
CA LEU A 396 -3.37 -19.67 -9.28
C LEU A 396 -2.73 -20.09 -7.96
N SER A 397 -1.53 -20.65 -8.04
CA SER A 397 -0.75 -21.05 -6.88
C SER A 397 0.52 -20.20 -6.74
N ALA A 398 1.12 -20.22 -5.55
CA ALA A 398 2.44 -19.63 -5.37
C ALA A 398 3.42 -20.26 -6.37
N SER A 399 4.12 -19.42 -7.14
CA SER A 399 4.93 -19.85 -8.28
C SER A 399 5.92 -20.94 -7.86
N ARG A 400 5.79 -22.12 -8.46
CA ARG A 400 6.82 -23.17 -8.38
C ARG A 400 8.06 -22.71 -9.13
N ARG A 401 9.23 -23.11 -8.64
CA ARG A 401 10.49 -22.88 -9.32
C ARG A 401 10.44 -23.59 -10.68
N VAL A 402 10.71 -22.86 -11.76
CA VAL A 402 10.77 -23.43 -13.11
C VAL A 402 12.13 -24.11 -13.28
N ASP A 403 12.08 -25.40 -13.61
CA ASP A 403 13.26 -26.16 -13.97
C ASP A 403 13.80 -25.69 -15.32
N VAL A 404 15.02 -25.14 -15.31
CA VAL A 404 15.73 -24.80 -16.55
C VAL A 404 16.54 -26.00 -16.99
N ARG A 405 16.06 -26.70 -18.03
CA ARG A 405 16.78 -27.82 -18.62
C ARG A 405 17.81 -27.31 -19.63
N THR A 406 19.09 -27.55 -19.34
CA THR A 406 20.17 -27.33 -20.33
C THR A 406 20.36 -28.58 -21.17
N VAL A 407 20.32 -28.44 -22.49
CA VAL A 407 20.59 -29.52 -23.45
C VAL A 407 21.69 -29.07 -24.41
N GLU A 408 22.57 -30.00 -24.76
CA GLU A 408 23.63 -29.77 -25.74
C GLU A 408 23.14 -30.25 -27.11
N ALA A 409 23.23 -29.39 -28.12
CA ALA A 409 22.95 -29.72 -29.52
C ALA A 409 24.15 -29.27 -30.36
N ALA A 410 24.78 -30.20 -31.08
CA ALA A 410 25.96 -29.93 -31.88
C ALA A 410 25.63 -29.32 -33.25
N THR A 411 24.38 -29.45 -33.70
CA THR A 411 23.90 -28.93 -34.99
C THR A 411 22.49 -28.34 -34.89
N GLU A 412 22.13 -27.45 -35.82
CA GLU A 412 20.76 -26.90 -35.91
C GLU A 412 19.71 -28.00 -36.13
N ALA A 413 20.05 -29.03 -36.91
CA ALA A 413 19.15 -30.17 -37.14
C ALA A 413 18.85 -30.97 -35.86
N GLU A 414 19.84 -31.11 -34.97
CA GLU A 414 19.62 -31.72 -33.65
C GLU A 414 18.75 -30.82 -32.76
N ALA A 415 18.94 -29.49 -32.82
CA ALA A 415 18.10 -28.54 -32.12
C ALA A 415 16.64 -28.59 -32.60
N ASP A 416 16.41 -28.71 -33.91
CA ASP A 416 15.06 -28.86 -34.49
C ASP A 416 14.36 -30.13 -34.03
N VAL A 417 15.08 -31.26 -33.98
CA VAL A 417 14.54 -32.53 -33.47
C VAL A 417 14.17 -32.41 -31.98
N LEU A 418 14.98 -31.71 -31.18
CA LEU A 418 14.67 -31.44 -29.78
C LEU A 418 13.40 -30.58 -29.65
N ARG A 419 13.27 -29.50 -30.43
CA ARG A 419 12.08 -28.61 -30.42
C ARG A 419 10.80 -29.37 -30.78
N LEU A 420 10.87 -30.23 -31.80
CA LEU A 420 9.72 -31.03 -32.23
C LEU A 420 9.30 -32.05 -31.15
N ARG A 421 10.27 -32.76 -30.56
CA ARG A 421 10.01 -33.70 -29.46
C ARG A 421 9.41 -33.02 -28.25
N ASP A 422 9.91 -31.84 -27.89
CA ASP A 422 9.38 -31.04 -26.78
C ASP A 422 7.93 -30.62 -27.03
N ARG A 423 7.63 -30.19 -28.27
CA ARG A 423 6.26 -29.87 -28.68
C ARG A 423 5.31 -31.08 -28.66
N GLU A 424 5.81 -32.26 -29.05
CA GLU A 424 5.03 -33.50 -29.08
C GLU A 424 4.85 -34.14 -27.69
N ALA A 425 5.73 -33.86 -26.73
CA ALA A 425 5.64 -34.39 -25.37
C ALA A 425 4.36 -33.92 -24.64
N GLY A 426 3.85 -32.74 -24.99
CA GLY A 426 2.67 -32.15 -24.35
C GLY A 426 2.93 -31.75 -22.89
N PHE A 427 1.89 -31.28 -22.21
CA PHE A 427 1.90 -31.01 -20.77
C PHE A 427 0.48 -31.12 -20.20
N ASP A 428 0.35 -31.37 -18.89
CA ASP A 428 -0.94 -31.32 -18.21
C ASP A 428 -1.32 -29.85 -17.97
N PRO A 429 -2.43 -29.33 -18.51
CA PRO A 429 -2.85 -27.97 -18.24
C PRO A 429 -3.25 -27.73 -16.78
N GLY A 430 -3.42 -28.78 -15.96
CA GLY A 430 -3.72 -28.69 -14.53
C GLY A 430 -2.52 -28.64 -13.58
N GLU A 431 -1.30 -28.97 -14.05
CA GLU A 431 -0.03 -28.81 -13.31
C GLU A 431 0.64 -27.46 -13.63
#